data_AF-A0A9X8ULA5-F1
#
_entry.id   AF-A0A9X8ULA5-F1
#
_cell.length_a   1.000
_cell.length_b   1.000
_cell.length_c   1.000
_cell.angle_alpha   90.00
_cell.angle_beta   90.00
_cell.angle_gamma   90.00
#
_symmetry.space_group_name_H-M   'P 1'
#
loop_
_entity.id
_entity.type
_entity.pdbx_description
1 polymer ?
#
loop_
_entity_poly.entity_id
_entity_poly.type
_entity_poly.pdbx_seq_one_letter_code
_entity_poly.pdbx_strand_id
1 'polypeptide(L)'
;MVIRGIRKNLYEPLCKALLERAQLEPLSASFTVTMQIDGEELVLRLQPDSHHRLVILQALLIERQGGAPRVTLITDGPSLSAYLGILLEQTLRRCRAS
;
A
#
# COMPACT_ATOMS: atom_id res chain seq x y z
N MET A 1 2.09 -1.31 12.27
CA MET A 1 2.99 -0.46 11.45
C MET A 1 4.25 -1.24 11.10
N VAL A 2 4.65 -1.24 9.82
CA VAL A 2 5.92 -1.83 9.35
C VAL A 2 6.64 -0.82 8.48
N ILE A 3 7.97 -0.73 8.62
CA ILE A 3 8.83 0.18 7.86
C ILE A 3 9.71 -0.64 6.93
N ARG A 4 9.76 -0.28 5.64
CA ARG A 4 10.63 -0.94 4.67
C ARG A 4 11.54 0.05 3.95
N GLY A 5 12.84 -0.23 3.98
CA GLY A 5 13.81 0.49 3.16
C GLY A 5 13.67 0.11 1.69
N ILE A 6 13.70 1.10 0.82
CA ILE A 6 13.69 0.95 -0.64
C ILE A 6 15.05 1.39 -1.17
N ARG A 7 15.54 0.71 -2.22
CA ARG A 7 16.78 1.12 -2.88
C ARG A 7 16.62 2.52 -3.46
N LYS A 8 17.62 3.38 -3.27
CA LYS A 8 17.58 4.80 -3.65
C LYS A 8 17.13 5.02 -5.11
N ASN A 9 17.68 4.23 -6.04
CA ASN A 9 17.35 4.33 -7.47
C ASN A 9 15.93 3.87 -7.85
N LEU A 10 15.23 3.19 -6.93
CA LEU A 10 13.86 2.71 -7.14
C LEU A 10 12.82 3.54 -6.36
N TYR A 11 13.25 4.34 -5.39
CA TYR A 11 12.34 4.99 -4.45
C TYR A 11 11.43 6.02 -5.13
N GLU A 12 12.01 6.99 -5.85
CA GLU A 12 11.23 8.05 -6.50
C GLU A 12 10.26 7.50 -7.57
N PRO A 13 10.68 6.62 -8.50
CA PRO A 13 9.75 6.02 -9.47
C PRO A 13 8.64 5.22 -8.80
N LEU A 14 8.96 4.45 -7.76
CA LEU A 14 7.98 3.68 -6.99
C LEU A 14 6.95 4.61 -6.34
N CYS A 15 7.39 5.64 -5.61
CA CYS A 15 6.50 6.59 -4.96
C CYS A 15 5.58 7.29 -5.96
N LYS A 16 6.12 7.72 -7.11
CA LYS A 16 5.31 8.30 -8.19
C LYS A 16 4.22 7.33 -8.67
N ALA A 17 4.59 6.09 -8.99
CA ALA A 17 3.65 5.07 -9.47
C ALA A 17 2.60 4.64 -8.43
N LEU A 18 2.93 4.75 -7.14
CA LEU A 18 1.96 4.56 -6.06
C LEU A 18 0.99 5.74 -5.95
N LEU A 19 1.49 6.97 -6.03
CA LEU A 19 0.67 8.18 -5.95
C LEU A 19 -0.30 8.31 -7.12
N GLU A 20 0.06 7.85 -8.32
CA GLU A 20 -0.82 7.84 -9.51
C GLU A 20 -2.10 7.02 -9.32
N ARG A 21 -2.11 6.05 -8.40
CA ARG A 21 -3.29 5.22 -8.07
C ARG A 21 -3.81 5.44 -6.65
N ALA A 22 -3.23 6.39 -5.93
CA ALA A 22 -3.54 6.60 -4.53
C ALA A 22 -4.81 7.44 -4.37
N GLN A 23 -5.55 7.17 -3.30
CA GLN A 23 -6.49 8.13 -2.76
C GLN A 23 -5.75 8.97 -1.71
N LEU A 24 -5.70 10.28 -1.94
CA LEU A 24 -5.06 11.22 -1.04
C LEU A 24 -6.04 11.62 0.06
N GLU A 25 -5.54 11.66 1.29
CA GLU A 25 -6.30 12.17 2.42
C GLU A 25 -5.86 13.61 2.70
N PRO A 26 -6.79 14.59 2.75
CA PRO A 26 -6.45 15.99 3.00
C PRO A 26 -5.63 16.14 4.29
N LEU A 27 -4.56 16.94 4.22
CA LEU A 27 -3.67 17.26 5.35
C LEU A 27 -2.97 16.03 5.97
N SER A 28 -2.92 14.89 5.25
CA SER A 28 -2.18 13.71 5.67
C SER A 28 -0.86 13.58 4.94
N ALA A 29 0.19 13.15 5.66
CA ALA A 29 1.44 12.69 5.04
C ALA A 29 1.31 11.26 4.47
N SER A 30 0.19 10.59 4.73
CA SER A 30 -0.11 9.26 4.24
C SER A 30 -1.12 9.29 3.10
N PHE A 31 -1.15 8.24 2.32
CA PHE A 31 -2.13 8.01 1.26
C PHE A 31 -2.60 6.57 1.31
N THR A 32 -3.75 6.28 0.70
CA THR A 32 -4.25 4.92 0.60
C THR A 32 -4.10 4.37 -0.81
N VAL A 33 -3.77 3.08 -0.91
CA VAL A 33 -3.73 2.34 -2.17
C VAL A 33 -4.62 1.12 -2.02
N THR A 34 -5.57 0.98 -2.95
CA THR A 34 -6.39 -0.23 -3.05
C THR A 34 -5.64 -1.29 -3.86
N MET A 35 -5.64 -2.53 -3.34
CA MET A 35 -5.14 -3.71 -4.03
C MET A 35 -6.17 -4.83 -3.95
N GLN A 36 -6.08 -5.76 -4.91
CA GLN A 36 -6.90 -6.97 -4.94
C GLN A 36 -5.99 -8.17 -4.67
N ILE A 37 -6.33 -9.00 -3.70
CA ILE A 37 -5.63 -10.26 -3.40
C ILE A 37 -6.68 -11.35 -3.30
N ASP A 38 -6.59 -12.38 -4.13
CA ASP A 38 -7.49 -13.55 -4.14
C ASP A 38 -8.99 -13.19 -4.18
N GLY A 39 -9.33 -12.09 -4.88
CA GLY A 39 -10.70 -11.59 -5.03
C GLY A 39 -11.16 -10.67 -3.90
N GLU A 40 -10.33 -10.47 -2.88
CA GLU A 40 -10.60 -9.58 -1.75
C GLU A 40 -9.96 -8.20 -1.92
N GLU A 41 -10.70 -7.15 -1.55
CA GLU A 41 -10.26 -5.77 -1.61
C GLU A 41 -9.49 -5.40 -0.34
N LEU A 42 -8.23 -4.99 -0.51
CA LEU A 42 -7.38 -4.48 0.57
C LEU A 42 -7.05 -3.01 0.33
N VAL A 43 -7.34 -2.15 1.32
CA VAL A 43 -6.95 -0.74 1.31
C VAL A 43 -5.78 -0.54 2.25
N LEU A 44 -4.60 -0.28 1.69
CA LEU A 44 -3.37 -0.09 2.44
C LEU A 44 -3.13 1.39 2.71
N ARG A 45 -2.89 1.79 3.96
CA ARG A 45 -2.46 3.15 4.31
C ARG A 45 -0.94 3.23 4.37
N LEU A 46 -0.35 4.01 3.48
CA LEU A 46 1.08 4.10 3.27
C LEU A 46 1.59 5.52 3.55
N GLN A 47 2.81 5.63 4.03
CA GLN A 47 3.48 6.90 4.24
C GLN A 47 4.93 6.82 3.74
N PRO A 48 5.31 7.60 2.73
CA PRO A 48 6.71 7.79 2.37
C PRO A 48 7.45 8.51 3.49
N ASP A 49 8.74 8.22 3.63
CA ASP A 49 9.63 8.87 4.58
C ASP A 49 10.92 9.35 3.90
N SER A 50 11.53 10.40 4.42
CA SER A 50 12.69 11.09 3.83
C SER A 50 13.94 10.21 3.69
N HIS A 51 14.01 9.06 4.35
CA HIS A 51 15.15 8.14 4.28
C HIS A 51 15.00 7.04 3.21
N HIS A 52 14.23 7.30 2.15
CA HIS A 52 13.86 6.30 1.12
C HIS A 52 13.15 5.08 1.73
N ARG A 53 12.30 5.32 2.72
CA ARG A 53 11.52 4.28 3.39
C ARG A 53 10.05 4.44 3.04
N LEU A 54 9.36 3.32 2.96
CA LEU A 54 7.91 3.28 2.86
C LEU A 54 7.37 2.62 4.12
N VAL A 55 6.45 3.31 4.78
CA VAL A 55 5.78 2.83 5.99
C VAL A 55 4.39 2.35 5.61
N ILE A 56 4.01 1.15 6.01
CA ILE A 56 2.62 0.72 6.02
C ILE A 56 2.08 0.86 7.44
N LEU A 57 1.09 1.75 7.59
CA LEU A 57 0.50 2.07 8.89
C LEU A 57 -0.50 0.99 9.30
N GLN A 58 -1.41 0.65 8.38
CA GLN A 58 -2.49 -0.32 8.54
C GLN A 58 -3.02 -0.79 7.18
N ALA A 59 -3.83 -1.85 7.19
CA ALA A 59 -4.62 -2.29 6.05
C ALA A 59 -6.08 -2.48 6.46
N LEU A 60 -7.01 -2.26 5.53
CA LEU A 60 -8.42 -2.60 5.69
C LEU A 60 -8.76 -3.68 4.66
N LEU A 61 -9.23 -4.82 5.14
CA LEU A 61 -9.86 -5.84 4.29
C LEU A 61 -11.34 -5.48 4.15
N ILE A 62 -11.83 -5.37 2.92
CA ILE A 62 -13.21 -5.01 2.59
C ILE A 62 -13.87 -6.18 1.88
N GLU A 63 -14.76 -6.88 2.59
CA GLU A 63 -15.54 -7.99 2.05
C GLU A 63 -16.90 -7.45 1.57
N ARG A 64 -17.20 -7.60 0.28
CA ARG A 64 -18.44 -7.10 -0.34
C ARG A 64 -19.38 -8.24 -0.73
N GLN A 65 -19.76 -9.07 0.24
CA GLN A 65 -20.75 -10.13 -0.01
C GLN A 65 -22.16 -9.63 0.32
N GLY A 66 -22.90 -9.27 -0.75
CA GLY A 66 -24.36 -9.11 -0.72
C GLY A 66 -24.94 -8.36 0.49
N GLY A 67 -24.54 -7.10 0.71
CA GLY A 67 -24.99 -6.32 1.85
C GLY A 67 -24.08 -5.13 2.15
N ALA A 68 -24.15 -4.61 3.39
CA ALA A 68 -23.19 -3.62 3.86
C ALA A 68 -21.77 -4.23 3.87
N PRO A 69 -20.74 -3.53 3.34
CA PRO A 69 -19.38 -4.05 3.35
C PRO A 69 -18.91 -4.36 4.76
N ARG A 70 -18.34 -5.54 4.95
CA ARG A 70 -17.64 -5.87 6.20
C ARG A 70 -16.20 -5.36 6.09
N VAL A 71 -15.76 -4.64 7.12
CA VAL A 71 -14.42 -4.04 7.15
C VAL A 71 -13.65 -4.62 8.33
N THR A 72 -12.48 -5.19 8.04
CA THR A 72 -11.55 -5.72 9.06
C THR A 72 -10.27 -4.89 9.06
N LEU A 73 -9.94 -4.30 10.20
CA LEU A 73 -8.69 -3.57 10.41
C LEU A 73 -7.55 -4.55 10.70
N ILE A 74 -6.49 -4.46 9.90
CA ILE A 74 -5.28 -5.27 10.03
C ILE A 74 -4.13 -4.36 10.42
N THR A 75 -3.49 -4.68 11.55
CA THR A 75 -2.37 -3.91 12.10
C THR A 75 -1.17 -4.76 12.50
N ASP A 76 -1.28 -6.10 12.41
CA ASP A 76 -0.20 -7.01 12.77
C ASP A 76 0.97 -6.91 11.80
N GLY A 77 2.18 -6.99 12.36
CA GLY A 77 3.42 -6.83 11.59
C GLY A 77 3.57 -7.83 10.43
N PRO A 78 3.38 -9.14 10.64
CA PRO A 78 3.54 -10.14 9.59
C PRO A 78 2.65 -9.89 8.36
N SER A 79 1.36 -9.66 8.57
CA SER A 79 0.42 -9.43 7.45
C SER A 79 0.73 -8.14 6.72
N LEU A 80 0.98 -7.04 7.45
CA LEU A 80 1.36 -5.77 6.84
C LEU A 80 2.66 -5.87 6.02
N SER A 81 3.65 -6.62 6.52
CA SER A 81 4.90 -6.87 5.80
C SER A 81 4.67 -7.64 4.51
N ALA A 82 3.80 -8.66 4.54
CA ALA A 82 3.44 -9.46 3.37
C ALA A 82 2.72 -8.60 2.31
N TYR A 83 1.67 -7.86 2.69
CA TYR A 83 0.93 -7.00 1.78
C TYR A 83 1.80 -5.91 1.17
N LEU A 84 2.67 -5.29 1.97
CA LEU A 84 3.63 -4.32 1.47
C LEU A 84 4.59 -4.96 0.45
N GLY A 85 5.09 -6.17 0.73
CA GLY A 85 5.94 -6.91 -0.21
C GLY A 85 5.27 -7.14 -1.57
N ILE A 86 4.01 -7.58 -1.56
CA ILE A 86 3.22 -7.84 -2.77
C ILE A 86 3.00 -6.53 -3.54
N LEU A 87 2.57 -5.47 -2.86
CA LEU A 87 2.32 -4.17 -3.49
C LEU A 87 3.60 -3.62 -4.16
N LEU A 88 4.75 -3.72 -3.47
CA LEU A 88 6.03 -3.24 -3.99
C LEU A 88 6.42 -4.00 -5.26
N GLU A 89 6.34 -5.33 -5.24
CA GLU A 89 6.67 -6.16 -6.41
C GLU A 89 5.76 -5.85 -7.61
N GLN A 90 4.45 -5.75 -7.38
CA GLN A 90 3.48 -5.39 -8.43
C GLN A 90 3.76 -4.01 -9.02
N THR A 91 4.12 -3.04 -8.17
CA THR A 91 4.36 -1.66 -8.62
C THR A 91 5.67 -1.56 -9.39
N LEU A 92 6.75 -2.18 -8.91
CA LEU A 92 8.04 -2.21 -9.59
C LEU A 92 7.96 -2.90 -10.95
N ARG A 93 7.17 -3.98 -11.08
CA ARG A 93 6.92 -4.63 -12.38
C ARG A 93 6.27 -3.68 -13.38
N ARG A 94 5.30 -2.86 -12.93
CA ARG A 94 4.65 -1.86 -13.80
C ARG A 94 5.61 -0.76 -14.23
N CYS A 95 6.44 -0.24 -13.32
CA CYS A 95 7.45 0.77 -13.64
C CYS A 95 8.49 0.30 -14.67
N ARG A 96 8.71 -1.01 -14.81
CA ARG A 96 9.62 -1.57 -15.83
C ARG A 96 8.97 -1.78 -17.19
N ALA A 97 7.64 -1.81 -17.24
CA ALA A 97 6.86 -2.03 -18.45
C ALA A 97 6.42 -0.73 -19.15
N SER A 98 6.56 0.40 -18.46
CA SER A 98 6.31 1.77 -18.94
C SER A 98 7.59 2.45 -19.42
#